data_AF-R4K1I5-F1
#
_entry.id   AF-R4K1I5-F1
#
_cell.length_a   1.000
_cell.length_b   1.000
_cell.length_c   1.000
_cell.angle_alpha   90.00
_cell.angle_beta   90.00
_cell.angle_gamma   90.00
#
_symmetry.space_group_name_H-M   'P 1'
#
loop_
_entity.id
_entity.type
_entity.pdbx_description
1 polymer ?
#
loop_
_entity_poly.entity_id
_entity_poly.type
_entity_poly.pdbx_seq_one_letter_code
_entity_poly.pdbx_strand_id
1 'polypeptide(L)' 'MLAVQGNKQIKIEEKDKAYYLTLGYDIADVDEKGNLTITENAPGKTVTYAKYKEALDKIVELENQIEALKNPKGK' A
#
# COMPACT_ATOMS: atom_id res chain seq x y z
N MET A 1 18.37 -6.57 2.29
CA MET A 1 17.74 -5.41 1.64
C MET A 1 17.70 -5.54 0.12
N LEU A 2 16.52 -5.33 -0.42
CA LEU A 2 16.19 -5.30 -1.85
C LEU A 2 15.37 -4.04 -2.14
N ALA A 3 15.61 -3.42 -3.29
CA ALA A 3 14.70 -2.45 -3.91
C ALA A 3 13.75 -3.19 -4.86
N VAL A 4 12.44 -3.02 -4.69
CA VAL A 4 11.40 -3.77 -5.40
C VAL A 4 10.46 -2.81 -6.14
N GLN A 5 10.25 -3.06 -7.43
CA GLN A 5 9.27 -2.33 -8.24
C GLN A 5 8.63 -3.28 -9.26
N GLY A 6 7.39 -3.68 -9.00
CA GLY A 6 6.72 -4.73 -9.78
C GLY A 6 7.52 -6.03 -9.70
N ASN A 7 7.91 -6.58 -10.86
CA ASN A 7 8.71 -7.80 -10.93
C ASN A 7 10.23 -7.56 -10.82
N LYS A 8 10.68 -6.31 -10.71
CA LYS A 8 12.10 -5.99 -10.58
C LYS A 8 12.51 -6.04 -9.11
N GLN A 9 13.58 -6.77 -8.81
CA GLN A 9 14.20 -6.84 -7.48
C GLN A 9 15.69 -6.60 -7.63
N ILE A 10 16.22 -5.61 -6.92
CA ILE A 10 17.64 -5.21 -6.99
C ILE A 10 18.22 -5.29 -5.60
N LYS A 11 19.34 -6.00 -5.43
CA LYS A 11 20.06 -6.00 -4.17
C LYS A 11 20.77 -4.66 -3.98
N ILE A 12 20.54 -4.03 -2.83
CA ILE A 12 21.04 -2.69 -2.52
C ILE A 12 21.69 -2.66 -1.13
N GLU A 13 22.50 -1.64 -0.89
CA GLU A 13 23.03 -1.31 0.44
C GLU A 13 22.21 -0.19 1.09
N GLU A 14 22.35 0.00 2.40
CA GLU A 14 21.62 1.03 3.17
C GLU A 14 21.81 2.44 2.58
N LYS A 15 23.02 2.75 2.09
CA LYS A 15 23.36 4.04 1.48
C LYS A 15 22.54 4.35 0.21
N ASP A 16 22.09 3.31 -0.49
CA ASP A 16 21.38 3.45 -1.77
C ASP A 16 19.86 3.57 -1.56
N LYS A 17 19.38 3.35 -0.33
CA LYS A 17 17.95 3.30 0.01
C LYS A 17 17.19 4.54 -0.44
N ALA A 18 17.69 5.72 -0.08
CA ALA A 18 17.06 7.00 -0.42
C ALA A 18 16.95 7.19 -1.94
N TYR A 19 18.00 6.82 -2.69
CA TYR A 19 18.00 6.91 -4.14
C TYR A 19 16.89 6.04 -4.75
N TYR A 20 16.79 4.77 -4.35
CA TYR A 20 15.79 3.86 -4.90
C TYR A 20 14.35 4.24 -4.50
N LEU A 21 14.14 4.77 -3.29
CA LEU A 21 12.85 5.33 -2.89
C LEU A 21 12.44 6.49 -3.80
N THR A 22 13.36 7.40 -4.15
CA THR A 22 13.05 8.50 -5.08
C THR A 22 12.74 8.02 -6.50
N LEU A 23 13.29 6.87 -6.91
CA LEU A 23 12.99 6.23 -8.18
C LEU A 23 11.66 5.47 -8.19
N GLY A 24 10.98 5.37 -7.05
CA GLY A 24 9.68 4.68 -6.94
C GLY A 24 9.78 3.20 -6.57
N TYR A 25 10.94 2.73 -6.12
CA TYR A 25 11.10 1.38 -5.59
C TYR A 25 10.73 1.34 -4.12
N ASP A 26 10.02 0.29 -3.71
CA ASP A 26 9.86 -0.03 -2.29
C ASP A 26 11.13 -0.72 -1.78
N ILE A 27 11.40 -0.59 -0.50
CA ILE A 27 12.52 -1.24 0.16
C ILE A 27 11.98 -2.43 0.94
N ALA A 28 12.65 -3.55 0.83
CA ALA A 28 12.19 -4.80 1.39
C ALA A 28 13.34 -5.64 1.92
N ASP A 29 13.04 -6.48 2.90
CA ASP A 29 13.95 -7.49 3.41
C ASP A 29 13.42 -8.89 3.15
N VAL A 30 14.33 -9.85 3.17
CA VAL A 30 14.03 -11.27 3.00
C VAL A 30 14.14 -11.89 4.38
N ASP A 31 13.07 -12.50 4.85
CA ASP A 31 13.08 -13.23 6.12
C ASP A 31 13.89 -14.53 6.02
N GLU A 32 14.08 -15.21 7.15
CA GLU A 32 14.81 -16.49 7.20
C GLU A 32 14.16 -17.62 6.39
N LYS A 33 12.89 -17.46 6.01
CA LYS A 33 12.12 -18.40 5.20
C LYS A 33 12.13 -18.02 3.71
N GLY A 34 12.80 -16.94 3.33
CA GLY A 34 12.87 -16.46 1.96
C GLY A 34 11.69 -15.55 1.54
N ASN A 35 10.81 -15.16 2.45
CA ASN A 35 9.68 -14.27 2.14
C ASN A 35 10.14 -12.82 2.09
N LEU A 36 9.66 -12.12 1.06
CA LEU A 36 9.90 -10.70 0.85
C LEU A 36 8.91 -9.87 1.67
N THR A 37 9.41 -9.05 2.60
CA THR A 37 8.61 -8.13 3.42
C THR A 37 9.01 -6.69 3.11
N ILE A 38 8.06 -5.87 2.67
CA ILE A 38 8.29 -4.43 2.43
C ILE A 38 8.49 -3.73 3.77
N THR A 39 9.64 -3.09 3.94
CA THR A 39 10.01 -2.32 5.14
C THR A 39 9.81 -0.83 4.94
N GLU A 40 9.87 -0.32 3.71
CA GLU A 40 9.57 1.08 3.39
C GLU A 40 8.92 1.22 2.01
N ASN A 41 7.85 2.01 1.92
CA ASN A 41 7.18 2.29 0.65
C ASN A 41 7.75 3.53 -0.03
N ALA A 42 7.85 3.49 -1.35
CA ALA A 42 8.21 4.68 -2.12
C ALA A 42 7.18 5.81 -1.89
N PRO A 43 7.63 7.08 -1.77
CA PRO A 43 6.75 8.22 -1.50
C PRO A 43 5.69 8.45 -2.59
N GLY A 44 5.94 8.02 -3.83
CA GLY A 44 4.94 8.07 -4.91
C GLY A 44 3.75 7.12 -4.72
N LYS A 45 3.83 6.17 -3.79
CA LYS A 45 2.76 5.22 -3.46
C LYS A 45 1.95 5.61 -2.22
N THR A 46 2.32 6.69 -1.53
CA THR A 46 1.53 7.22 -0.42
C THR A 46 0.53 8.25 -0.97
N VAL A 47 -0.71 8.17 -0.51
CA VAL A 47 -1.74 9.15 -0.83
C VAL A 47 -1.76 10.22 0.27
N THR A 48 -2.17 11.44 -0.09
CA THR A 48 -2.40 12.48 0.92
C THR A 48 -3.51 12.02 1.88
N TYR A 49 -3.46 12.50 3.13
CA TYR A 49 -4.49 12.20 4.13
C TYR A 49 -5.90 12.54 3.62
N ALA A 50 -6.06 13.62 2.86
CA ALA A 50 -7.35 14.00 2.27
C ALA A 50 -7.92 12.90 1.35
N LYS A 51 -7.10 12.32 0.47
CA LYS A 51 -7.50 11.20 -0.41
C LYS A 51 -7.77 9.92 0.37
N TYR A 52 -6.99 9.67 1.41
CA TYR A 52 -7.23 8.55 2.32
C TYR A 52 -8.59 8.68 3.02
N LYS A 53 -8.91 9.88 3.54
CA LYS A 53 -10.19 10.16 4.19
C LYS A 53 -11.35 10.02 3.22
N GLU A 54 -11.24 10.55 2.00
CA GLU A 54 -12.26 10.40 0.95
C GLU A 54 -12.57 8.92 0.66
N ALA A 55 -11.54 8.07 0.63
CA ALA A 55 -11.72 6.63 0.46
C ALA A 55 -12.46 5.99 1.65
N LEU A 56 -12.14 6.37 2.89
CA LEU A 56 -12.85 5.88 4.09
C LEU A 56 -14.31 6.32 4.12
N ASP A 57 -14.58 7.59 3.84
CA ASP A 57 -15.95 8.13 3.82
C ASP A 57 -16.80 7.39 2.78
N LYS A 58 -16.22 7.07 1.61
CA LYS A 58 -16.89 6.30 0.55
C LYS A 58 -17.11 4.83 0.93
N ILE A 59 -16.19 4.22 1.67
CA ILE A 59 -16.38 2.86 2.20
C ILE A 59 -17.59 2.85 3.15
N VAL A 60 -17.66 3.79 4.09
CA VAL A 60 -18.80 3.89 5.02
C VAL A 60 -20.12 4.12 4.28
N GLU A 61 -20.12 4.98 3.26
CA GLU A 61 -21.30 5.21 2.41
C GLU A 61 -21.76 3.91 1.72
N LEU A 62 -20.83 3.18 1.10
CA LEU A 62 -21.11 1.93 0.41
C LEU A 62 -21.57 0.82 1.37
N GLU A 63 -20.98 0.72 2.56
CA GLU A 63 -21.40 -0.21 3.60
C GLU A 63 -22.84 0.06 4.04
N ASN A 64 -23.20 1.33 4.26
CA ASN A 64 -24.58 1.73 4.59
C ASN A 64 -25.55 1.41 3.45
N GLN A 65 -25.17 1.65 2.20
CA GLN A 65 -25.99 1.28 1.03
C GLN A 65 -26.19 -0.23 0.95
N ILE A 66 -25.14 -1.02 1.19
CA ILE A 66 -25.21 -2.48 1.21
C ILE A 66 -26.11 -2.96 2.35
N GLU A 67 -26.03 -2.36 3.54
CA GLU A 67 -26.89 -2.71 4.67
C GLU A 67 -28.37 -2.40 4.38
N ALA A 68 -28.65 -1.23 3.81
CA ALA A 68 -30.00 -0.84 3.38
C ALA A 68 -30.56 -1.80 2.30
N LEU A 69 -29.72 -2.29 1.38
CA LEU A 69 -30.11 -3.27 0.36
C LEU A 69 -30.27 -4.70 0.94
N LYS A 70 -29.46 -5.08 1.92
CA LYS A 70 -29.52 -6.39 2.58
C LYS A 70 -30.69 -6.52 3.55
N ASN A 71 -31.21 -5.40 4.06
CA ASN A 71 -32.35 -5.36 4.97
C ASN A 71 -33.55 -4.65 4.31
N PRO A 72 -34.18 -5.23 3.28
CA PRO A 72 -35.35 -4.66 2.64
C PRO A 72 -36.60 -4.89 3.50
N LYS A 73 -36.63 -4.38 4.73
CA LYS A 73 -37.88 -4.32 5.52
C LYS A 73 -38.50 -2.95 5.37
N GLY A 74 -39.23 -2.83 4.26
CA GLY A 74 -40.04 -1.68 3.89
C GLY A 74 -41.06 -2.01 2.80
N LYS A 75 -41.70 -3.18 2.87
CA LYS A 75 -43.05 -3.44 2.33
C LYS A 75 -43.75 -4.46 3.23
#